data_AF-A0A1Q5UM82-F1
#
_entry.id   AF-A0A1Q5UM82-F1
#
_cell.length_a   1.000
_cell.length_b   1.000
_cell.length_c   1.000
_cell.angle_alpha   90.00
_cell.angle_beta   90.00
_cell.angle_gamma   90.00
#
_symmetry.space_group_name_H-M   'P 1'
#
loop_
_entity.id
_entity.type
_entity.pdbx_description
1 polymer ?
#
loop_
_entity_poly.entity_id
_entity_poly.type
_entity_poly.pdbx_seq_one_letter_code
_entity_poly.pdbx_strand_id
1 'polypeptide(L)' 'MKKHNPHTPILMREASGTEPRVFARYELGKETQEALSGLSDSQIEERITTLVKQTS' A
#
# COMPACT_ATOMS: atom_id res chain seq x y z
N MET A 1 9.34 -3.53 4.75
CA MET A 1 8.08 -3.17 5.47
C MET A 1 7.61 -4.17 6.53
N LYS A 2 7.37 -5.46 6.23
CA LYS A 2 6.81 -6.43 7.21
C LYS A 2 7.66 -6.64 8.47
N LYS A 3 8.99 -6.53 8.35
CA LYS A 3 9.92 -6.53 9.48
C LYS A 3 9.71 -5.35 10.44
N HIS A 4 9.30 -4.20 9.92
CA HIS A 4 9.09 -2.97 10.71
C HIS A 4 7.65 -2.86 11.22
N ASN A 5 6.68 -3.48 10.53
CA ASN A 5 5.26 -3.48 10.92
C ASN A 5 4.73 -4.93 10.97
N PRO A 6 5.13 -5.73 11.98
CA PRO A 6 4.82 -7.17 12.04
C PRO A 6 3.32 -7.47 12.22
N HIS A 7 2.57 -6.52 12.78
CA HIS A 7 1.14 -6.68 13.05
C HIS A 7 0.24 -6.18 11.92
N THR A 8 0.79 -5.50 10.90
CA THR A 8 0.00 -5.00 9.77
C THR A 8 -0.27 -6.15 8.80
N PRO A 9 -1.54 -6.54 8.59
CA PRO A 9 -1.88 -7.53 7.58
C PRO A 9 -1.57 -6.99 6.19
N ILE A 10 -0.95 -7.82 5.35
CA ILE A 10 -0.64 -7.48 3.96
C ILE A 10 -1.23 -8.58 3.09
N LEU A 11 -2.07 -8.19 2.14
CA LEU A 11 -2.65 -9.09 1.13
C LEU A 11 -2.14 -8.66 -0.25
N MET A 12 -1.52 -9.58 -0.97
CA MET A 12 -1.10 -9.38 -2.36
C MET A 12 -1.97 -10.24 -3.27
N ARG A 13 -2.52 -9.64 -4.34
CA ARG A 13 -3.39 -10.32 -5.30
C ARG A 13 -2.83 -10.10 -6.68
N GLU A 14 -2.49 -11.20 -7.36
CA GLU A 14 -2.03 -11.17 -8.73
C GLU A 14 -3.21 -11.39 -9.68
N ALA A 15 -3.33 -10.53 -10.70
CA ALA A 15 -4.32 -10.66 -11.74
C ALA A 15 -3.75 -10.09 -13.05
N SER A 16 -4.02 -10.77 -14.17
CA SER A 16 -3.62 -10.30 -15.50
C SER A 16 -4.57 -9.20 -15.98
N GLY A 17 -4.04 -8.17 -16.65
CA GLY A 17 -4.83 -7.07 -17.21
C GLY A 17 -5.36 -6.06 -16.19
N THR A 18 -4.97 -6.16 -14.91
CA THR A 18 -5.30 -5.15 -13.89
C THR A 18 -4.16 -4.17 -13.72
N GLU A 19 -4.49 -2.89 -13.52
CA GLU A 19 -3.49 -1.91 -13.12
C GLU A 19 -2.98 -2.18 -11.71
N PRO A 20 -1.67 -2.05 -11.46
CA PRO A 20 -1.11 -2.22 -10.13
C PRO A 20 -1.60 -1.09 -9.23
N ARG A 21 -2.21 -1.46 -8.10
CA ARG A 21 -2.82 -0.53 -7.14
C ARG A 21 -2.61 -1.03 -5.71
N VAL A 22 -2.43 -0.09 -4.79
CA VAL A 22 -2.39 -0.36 -3.36
C VAL A 22 -3.65 0.19 -2.69
N PHE A 23 -4.16 -0.57 -1.73
CA PHE A 23 -5.27 -0.17 -0.87
C PHE A 23 -4.79 -0.18 0.57
N ALA A 24 -4.90 0.95 1.25
CA ALA A 24 -4.61 1.09 2.67
C ALA A 24 -5.92 1.32 3.41
N ARG A 25 -6.26 0.40 4.32
CA ARG A 25 -7.45 0.50 5.17
C ARG A 25 -7.01 0.84 6.59
N TYR A 26 -7.61 1.88 7.13
CA TYR A 26 -7.36 2.41 8.46
C TYR A 26 -8.52 2.09 9.40
N GLU A 27 -8.37 2.51 10.66
CA GLU A 27 -9.43 2.43 11.64
C GLU A 27 -10.68 3.23 11.20
N LEU A 28 -11.82 2.89 11.81
CA LEU A 28 -13.12 3.50 11.50
C LEU A 28 -13.56 3.32 10.04
N GLY A 29 -13.01 2.34 9.33
CA GLY A 29 -13.40 2.01 7.95
C GLY A 29 -12.93 3.01 6.90
N LYS A 30 -11.96 3.87 7.21
CA LYS A 30 -11.36 4.78 6.22
C LYS A 30 -10.44 3.99 5.27
N GLU A 31 -10.54 4.24 3.98
CA GLU A 31 -9.71 3.56 2.96
C GLU A 31 -9.13 4.56 1.97
N THR A 32 -7.85 4.40 1.66
CA THR A 32 -7.13 5.16 0.63
C THR A 32 -6.65 4.21 -0.45
N GLN A 33 -6.72 4.65 -1.71
CA GLN A 33 -6.25 3.90 -2.87
C GLN A 33 -5.25 4.74 -3.66
N GLU A 34 -4.14 4.13 -4.08
CA GLU A 34 -3.15 4.75 -4.97
C GLU A 34 -2.73 3.80 -6.09
N ALA A 35 -2.68 4.33 -7.32
CA ALA A 35 -2.17 3.61 -8.48
C ALA A 35 -0.63 3.58 -8.44
N LEU A 36 -0.05 2.44 -8.81
CA LEU A 36 1.41 2.24 -8.84
C LEU A 36 1.96 2.16 -10.28
N SER A 37 1.11 2.43 -11.28
CA SER A 37 1.48 2.40 -12.70
C SER A 37 2.51 3.48 -13.02
N GLY A 38 3.63 3.09 -13.64
CA GLY A 38 4.68 4.02 -14.09
C GLY A 38 5.58 4.58 -12.99
N LEU A 39 5.47 4.06 -11.76
CA LEU A 39 6.38 4.40 -10.66
C LEU A 39 7.58 3.46 -10.66
N SER A 40 8.75 3.99 -10.27
CA SER A 40 9.92 3.18 -9.95
C SER A 40 9.79 2.52 -8.58
N ASP A 41 10.57 1.47 -8.33
CA ASP A 41 10.60 0.74 -7.06
C ASP A 41 10.78 1.67 -5.85
N SER A 42 11.66 2.67 -5.95
CA SER A 42 11.91 3.66 -4.89
C SER A 42 10.69 4.55 -4.63
N GLN A 43 9.96 4.94 -5.68
CA GLN A 43 8.75 5.76 -5.54
C GLN A 43 7.61 4.94 -4.94
N ILE A 44 7.52 3.65 -5.30
CA ILE A 44 6.54 2.74 -4.71
C ILE A 44 6.81 2.58 -3.20
N GLU A 45 8.05 2.38 -2.79
CA GLU A 45 8.40 2.25 -1.38
C GLU A 45 8.07 3.52 -0.57
N GLU A 46 8.35 4.70 -1.13
CA GLU A 46 8.01 5.98 -0.51
C GLU A 46 6.50 6.15 -0.32
N ARG A 47 5.71 5.83 -1.36
CA ARG A 47 4.23 5.91 -1.33
C ARG A 47 3.66 4.99 -0.26
N ILE A 48 4.09 3.74 -0.22
CA ILE A 48 3.60 2.78 0.78
C ILE A 48 4.05 3.19 2.19
N THR A 49 5.26 3.72 2.35
CA THR A 49 5.74 4.24 3.64
C THR A 49 4.87 5.41 4.12
N THR A 50 4.47 6.30 3.22
CA THR A 50 3.55 7.40 3.52
C THR A 50 2.19 6.87 3.97
N LEU A 51 1.61 5.92 3.23
CA LEU A 51 0.32 5.32 3.56
C LEU A 51 0.32 4.67 4.95
N VAL A 52 1.41 4.02 5.36
CA VAL A 52 1.53 3.44 6.71
C VAL A 52 1.63 4.52 7.79
N LYS A 53 2.38 5.60 7.54
CA LYS A 53 2.56 6.70 8.50
C LYS A 53 1.33 7.60 8.66
N GLN A 54 0.39 7.61 7.70
CA GLN A 54 -0.85 8.39 7.79
C GLN A 54 -1.80 7.94 8.91
N THR A 55 -1.50 6.82 9.59
CA THR A 55 -2.19 6.40 10.81
C THR A 55 -1.58 7.13 12.01
N SER A 56 -2.01 8.37 12.27
CA SER A 56 -1.71 9.12 13.51
C SER A 56 -2.91 9.97 13.89
#